data_AF-A0A8J6UGV1-F1
#
_entry.id   AF-A0A8J6UGV1-F1
#
_cell.length_a   1.000
_cell.length_b   1.000
_cell.length_c   1.000
_cell.angle_alpha   90.00
_cell.angle_beta   90.00
_cell.angle_gamma   90.00
#
_symmetry.space_group_name_H-M   'P 1'
#
loop_
_entity.id
_entity.type
_entity.pdbx_description
1 polymer ?
#
loop_
_entity_poly.entity_id
_entity_poly.type
_entity_poly.pdbx_seq_one_letter_code
_entity_poly.pdbx_strand_id
1 'polypeptide(L)'
;MKHITDVTLATQLKSLAHPRTAPVQQIGDKFAEALKASIAGVNQAQITADRAAENIVAGDTKNLHEAMIRLEEADISLRMMVQVRNKAVEAYQEVMRMQV
;
A
#
# COMPACT_ATOMS: atom_id res chain seq x y z
N MET A 1 -51.05 22.63 30.22
CA MET A 1 -50.45 23.19 29.00
C MET A 1 -48.98 23.45 29.32
N LYS A 2 -48.01 22.56 29.02
CA LYS A 2 -47.44 22.27 27.68
C LYS A 2 -47.22 23.62 26.96
N HIS A 3 -46.02 24.12 26.70
CA HIS A 3 -45.05 23.59 25.74
C HIS A 3 -43.73 24.40 25.86
N ILE A 4 -42.63 23.84 26.38
CA ILE A 4 -41.28 24.41 26.13
C ILE A 4 -40.20 23.32 25.97
N THR A 5 -40.56 22.09 25.59
CA THR A 5 -39.58 20.97 25.52
C THR A 5 -39.51 20.27 24.17
N ASP A 6 -39.87 20.96 23.07
CA ASP A 6 -39.91 20.34 21.73
C ASP A 6 -38.88 20.89 20.73
N VAL A 7 -38.05 21.87 21.08
CA VAL A 7 -37.09 22.47 20.12
C VAL A 7 -35.66 21.91 20.22
N THR A 8 -35.36 21.08 21.22
CA THR A 8 -34.01 20.49 21.37
C THR A 8 -33.89 19.07 20.78
N LEU A 9 -35.01 18.38 20.51
CA LEU A 9 -34.97 17.00 19.98
C LEU A 9 -34.97 16.92 18.45
N ALA A 10 -35.43 17.95 17.73
CA ALA A 10 -35.45 17.94 16.26
C ALA A 10 -34.05 18.13 15.63
N THR A 11 -33.10 18.70 16.36
CA THR A 11 -31.74 18.97 15.86
C THR A 11 -30.80 17.76 16.01
N GLN A 12 -31.13 16.79 16.88
CA GLN A 12 -30.31 15.58 17.07
C GLN A 12 -30.66 14.41 16.14
N LEU A 13 -31.79 14.45 15.42
CA LEU A 13 -32.16 13.37 14.48
C LEU A 13 -31.59 13.54 13.07
N LYS A 14 -31.01 14.70 12.74
CA LYS A 14 -30.32 14.92 11.45
C LYS A 14 -28.84 14.50 11.44
N SER A 15 -28.28 14.12 12.59
CA SER A 15 -26.87 13.72 12.70
C SER A 15 -26.61 12.23 12.47
N LEU A 16 -27.65 11.39 12.32
CA LEU A 16 -27.50 9.94 12.12
C LEU A 16 -27.64 9.49 10.64
N ALA A 17 -27.78 10.44 9.70
CA ALA A 17 -27.99 10.14 8.28
C ALA A 17 -26.75 10.39 7.40
N HIS A 18 -25.58 10.64 7.98
CA HIS A 18 -24.34 10.65 7.22
C HIS A 18 -23.74 9.24 7.28
N PRO A 19 -23.87 8.41 6.23
CA PRO A 19 -22.94 7.30 6.10
C PRO A 19 -21.55 7.94 6.17
N ARG A 20 -20.73 7.49 7.11
CA ARG A 20 -19.31 7.84 7.18
C ARG A 20 -18.63 7.17 5.98
N THR A 21 -18.95 7.62 4.78
CA THR A 21 -18.12 7.41 3.60
C THR A 21 -16.91 8.30 3.84
N ALA A 22 -15.83 7.69 4.35
CA ALA A 22 -14.52 8.30 4.18
C ALA A 22 -14.41 8.71 2.70
N PRO A 23 -13.99 9.95 2.39
CA PRO A 23 -13.90 10.36 1.00
C PRO A 23 -13.02 9.33 0.29
N VAL A 24 -13.54 8.73 -0.79
CA VAL A 24 -12.83 7.73 -1.61
C VAL A 24 -11.42 8.23 -1.99
N GLN A 25 -11.27 9.55 -2.10
CA GLN A 25 -10.01 10.26 -2.28
C GLN A 25 -8.98 10.00 -1.17
N GLN A 26 -9.38 10.05 0.11
CA GLN A 26 -8.48 9.86 1.26
C GLN A 26 -7.98 8.40 1.38
N ILE A 27 -8.74 7.44 0.84
CA ILE A 27 -8.31 6.03 0.74
C ILE A 27 -7.33 5.86 -0.42
N GLY A 28 -7.59 6.51 -1.57
CA GLY A 28 -6.70 6.52 -2.72
C GLY A 28 -5.32 7.12 -2.40
N ASP A 29 -5.29 8.24 -1.68
CA ASP A 29 -4.03 8.89 -1.29
C ASP A 29 -3.20 8.01 -0.35
N LYS A 30 -3.84 7.35 0.63
CA LYS A 30 -3.17 6.39 1.53
C LYS A 30 -2.64 5.15 0.80
N PHE A 31 -3.37 4.65 -0.18
CA PHE A 31 -2.91 3.54 -1.01
C PHE A 31 -1.71 3.97 -1.89
N ALA A 32 -1.76 5.17 -2.47
CA ALA A 32 -0.67 5.71 -3.26
C ALA A 32 0.61 5.90 -2.42
N GLU A 33 0.48 6.39 -1.18
CA GLU A 33 1.59 6.46 -0.22
C GLU A 33 2.16 5.09 0.12
N ALA A 34 1.31 4.10 0.42
CA ALA A 34 1.74 2.73 0.71
C ALA A 34 2.45 2.10 -0.50
N LEU A 35 1.92 2.27 -1.70
CA LEU A 35 2.51 1.78 -2.94
C LEU A 35 3.88 2.44 -3.20
N LYS A 36 3.99 3.76 -2.98
CA LYS A 36 5.25 4.50 -3.09
C LYS A 36 6.29 3.98 -2.09
N ALA A 37 5.88 3.72 -0.86
CA ALA A 37 6.75 3.14 0.17
C ALA A 37 7.21 1.72 -0.21
N SER A 38 6.31 0.88 -0.74
CA SER A 38 6.68 -0.46 -1.23
C SER A 38 7.65 -0.39 -2.41
N ILE A 39 7.46 0.53 -3.35
CA ILE A 39 8.40 0.73 -4.47
C ILE A 39 9.78 1.14 -3.96
N ALA A 40 9.84 2.07 -3.00
CA ALA A 40 11.09 2.47 -2.38
C ALA A 40 11.76 1.30 -1.63
N GLY A 41 10.97 0.46 -0.95
CA GLY A 41 11.44 -0.75 -0.28
C GLY A 41 12.06 -1.76 -1.23
N VAL A 42 11.44 -1.98 -2.40
CA VAL A 42 11.99 -2.92 -3.40
C VAL A 42 13.26 -2.37 -4.05
N ASN A 43 13.33 -1.06 -4.32
CA ASN A 43 14.57 -0.45 -4.79
C ASN A 43 15.72 -0.65 -3.79
N GLN A 44 15.43 -0.51 -2.48
CA GLN A 44 16.41 -0.76 -1.44
C GLN A 44 16.82 -2.24 -1.36
N ALA A 45 15.88 -3.16 -1.54
CA ALA A 45 16.15 -4.60 -1.60
C ALA A 45 17.04 -4.93 -2.81
N GLN A 46 16.78 -4.33 -3.97
CA GLN A 46 17.58 -4.50 -5.18
C GLN A 46 19.03 -4.04 -4.99
N ILE A 47 19.24 -2.82 -4.46
CA ILE A 47 20.58 -2.30 -4.15
C ILE A 47 21.33 -3.21 -3.16
N THR A 48 20.61 -3.80 -2.20
CA THR A 48 21.20 -4.69 -1.21
C THR A 48 21.59 -6.03 -1.83
N ALA A 49 20.77 -6.55 -2.74
CA ALA A 49 21.04 -7.77 -3.50
C ALA A 49 22.24 -7.59 -4.43
N ASP A 50 22.34 -6.46 -5.12
CA ASP A 50 23.47 -6.15 -6.01
C ASP A 50 24.80 -6.14 -5.23
N ARG A 51 24.85 -5.50 -4.05
CA ARG A 51 26.03 -5.55 -3.18
C ARG A 51 26.34 -6.94 -2.65
N ALA A 52 25.31 -7.73 -2.32
CA ALA A 52 25.49 -9.10 -1.88
C ALA A 52 26.09 -9.96 -3.02
N ALA A 53 25.63 -9.77 -4.25
CA ALA A 53 26.17 -10.43 -5.44
C ALA A 53 27.64 -10.03 -5.70
N GLU A 54 27.98 -8.74 -5.58
CA GLU A 54 29.37 -8.26 -5.69
C GLU A 54 30.29 -8.91 -4.64
N ASN A 55 29.85 -9.01 -3.39
CA ASN A 55 30.63 -9.64 -2.31
C ASN A 55 30.85 -11.14 -2.53
N ILE A 56 29.87 -11.84 -3.11
CA ILE A 56 30.02 -13.26 -3.51
C ILE A 56 31.09 -13.40 -4.60
N VAL A 57 31.03 -12.56 -5.64
CA VAL A 57 31.97 -12.59 -6.77
C VAL A 57 33.39 -12.18 -6.33
N ALA A 58 33.51 -11.30 -5.34
CA ALA A 58 34.78 -10.89 -4.73
C ALA A 58 35.45 -12.00 -3.89
N GLY A 59 34.80 -13.15 -3.69
CA GLY A 59 35.37 -14.31 -3.01
C GLY A 59 35.22 -14.27 -1.48
N ASP A 60 34.33 -13.44 -0.94
CA ASP A 60 34.03 -13.44 0.51
C ASP A 60 33.12 -14.64 0.86
N THR A 61 33.77 -15.79 1.04
CA THR A 61 33.11 -17.09 1.24
C THR A 61 32.57 -17.30 2.65
N LYS A 62 32.86 -16.40 3.60
CA LYS A 62 32.39 -16.54 4.99
C LYS A 62 30.87 -16.43 5.13
N ASN A 63 30.21 -15.72 4.20
CA ASN A 63 28.76 -15.47 4.24
C ASN A 63 28.04 -15.92 2.96
N LEU A 64 28.64 -16.81 2.15
CA LEU A 64 28.08 -17.23 0.86
C LEU A 64 26.63 -17.75 0.99
N HIS A 65 26.36 -18.55 2.03
CA HIS A 65 25.01 -19.08 2.27
C HIS A 65 23.99 -17.97 2.58
N GLU A 66 24.37 -17.00 3.43
CA GLU A 66 23.52 -15.87 3.77
C GLU A 66 23.30 -14.95 2.56
N ALA A 67 24.33 -14.74 1.75
CA ALA A 67 24.24 -13.95 0.53
C ALA A 67 23.36 -14.62 -0.54
N MET A 68 23.42 -15.94 -0.70
CA MET A 68 22.49 -16.69 -1.56
C MET A 68 21.04 -16.59 -1.06
N ILE A 69 20.81 -16.68 0.26
CA ILE A 69 19.46 -16.49 0.84
C ILE A 69 18.94 -15.09 0.52
N ARG A 70 19.74 -14.05 0.74
CA ARG A 70 19.36 -12.67 0.43
C ARG A 70 19.07 -12.45 -1.05
N LEU A 71 19.82 -13.09 -1.93
CA LEU A 71 19.59 -13.02 -3.38
C LEU A 71 18.25 -13.67 -3.75
N GLU A 72 17.93 -14.83 -3.19
CA GLU A 72 16.65 -15.51 -3.41
C GLU A 72 15.47 -14.69 -2.84
N GLU A 73 15.62 -14.13 -1.63
CA GLU A 73 14.63 -13.22 -1.04
C GLU A 73 14.37 -11.99 -1.92
N ALA A 74 15.44 -11.41 -2.48
CA ALA A 74 15.33 -10.26 -3.36
C ALA A 74 14.61 -10.61 -4.67
N ASP A 75 14.91 -11.75 -5.27
CA ASP A 75 14.24 -12.22 -6.50
C ASP A 75 12.75 -12.51 -6.26
N ILE A 76 12.40 -13.18 -5.16
CA ILE A 76 11.01 -13.42 -4.76
C ILE A 76 10.27 -12.08 -4.52
N SER A 77 10.91 -11.15 -3.82
CA SER A 77 10.36 -9.82 -3.53
C SER A 77 10.11 -9.02 -4.81
N LEU A 78 11.02 -9.09 -5.78
CA LEU A 78 10.87 -8.45 -7.08
C LEU A 78 9.69 -9.06 -7.87
N ARG A 79 9.61 -10.39 -7.92
CA ARG A 79 8.48 -11.09 -8.57
C ARG A 79 7.14 -10.69 -7.96
N MET A 80 7.07 -10.60 -6.63
CA MET A 80 5.88 -10.13 -5.92
C MET A 80 5.54 -8.68 -6.27
N MET A 81 6.54 -7.79 -6.32
CA MET A 81 6.32 -6.38 -6.68
C MET A 81 5.71 -6.23 -8.08
N VAL A 82 6.18 -7.01 -9.06
CA VAL A 82 5.61 -6.98 -10.42
C VAL A 82 4.15 -7.38 -10.40
N GLN A 83 3.77 -8.38 -9.60
CA GLN A 83 2.37 -8.77 -9.45
C GLN A 83 1.53 -7.67 -8.79
N VAL A 84 2.04 -7.04 -7.73
CA VAL A 84 1.37 -5.91 -7.07
C VAL A 84 1.19 -4.74 -8.04
N ARG A 85 2.22 -4.41 -8.84
CA ARG A 85 2.13 -3.38 -9.89
C ARG A 85 1.01 -3.70 -10.87
N ASN A 86 0.96 -4.94 -11.36
CA ASN A 86 -0.08 -5.36 -12.31
C ASN A 86 -1.48 -5.24 -11.69
N LYS A 87 -1.65 -5.64 -10.41
CA LYS A 87 -2.95 -5.51 -9.72
C LYS A 87 -3.33 -4.06 -9.41
N ALA A 88 -2.37 -3.20 -9.12
CA ALA A 88 -2.61 -1.76 -8.97
C ALA A 88 -3.08 -1.13 -10.30
N VAL A 89 -2.48 -1.52 -11.43
CA VAL A 89 -2.90 -1.07 -12.76
C VAL A 89 -4.31 -1.59 -13.11
N GLU A 90 -4.59 -2.87 -12.86
CA GLU A 90 -5.92 -3.46 -13.05
C GLU A 90 -6.98 -2.74 -12.19
N ALA A 91 -6.68 -2.48 -10.91
CA ALA A 91 -7.58 -1.76 -10.01
C ALA A 91 -7.84 -0.32 -10.48
N TYR A 92 -6.81 0.38 -10.98
CA TYR A 92 -6.99 1.71 -11.58
C TYR A 92 -7.90 1.66 -12.81
N GLN A 93 -7.69 0.68 -13.70
CA GLN A 93 -8.53 0.50 -14.89
C GLN A 93 -9.98 0.18 -14.52
N GLU A 94 -10.22 -0.62 -13.48
CA GLU A 94 -11.56 -0.98 -13.02
C GLU A 94 -12.32 0.22 -12.43
N VAL A 95 -11.64 1.04 -11.62
CA VAL A 95 -12.25 2.28 -11.08
C VAL A 95 -12.64 3.24 -12.21
N MET A 96 -11.81 3.37 -13.25
CA MET A 96 -12.13 4.19 -14.43
C MET A 96 -13.33 3.63 -15.22
N ARG A 97 -13.50 2.31 -15.28
CA ARG A 97 -14.65 1.65 -15.93
C ARG A 97 -15.96 1.80 -15.15
N MET A 98 -15.90 1.94 -13.83
CA MET A 98 -17.10 2.17 -13.01
C MET A 98 -17.67 3.60 -13.14
N GLN A 99 -16.88 4.56 -13.64
CA GLN A 99 -17.24 5.99 -13.67
C GLN A 99 -17.85 6.46 -15.00
N VAL A 100 -18.05 5.58 -15.99
CA VAL A 100 -18.75 5.89 -17.25
C VAL A 100 -20.22 5.50 -17.20
#